data_AF-A0A524F3N6-F1
#
_entry.id   AF-A0A524F3N6-F1
#
_cell.length_a   1.000
_cell.length_b   1.000
_cell.length_c   1.000
_cell.angle_alpha   90.00
_cell.angle_beta   90.00
_cell.angle_gamma   90.00
#
_symmetry.space_group_name_H-M   'P 1'
#
loop_
_entity.id
_entity.type
_entity.pdbx_description
1 polymer ?
#
loop_
_entity_poly.entity_id
_entity_poly.type
_entity_poly.pdbx_seq_one_letter_code
_entity_poly.pdbx_strand_id
1 'polypeptide(L)'
;MSAPNVVKVIQKEGAISDEIDYAIMSYLMKKRGGGFTACQPSLVELEGGKQAIKMGIDSTFIGKNNQLMGLGIVGLMFIDLETLNVIYCTPLEELEANIKKLEESGIEPQHRPKGKY
;
A
#
# COMPACT_ATOMS: atom_id res chain seq x y z
N MET A 1 -11.75 12.02 -1.35
CA MET A 1 -11.74 11.49 -2.73
C MET A 1 -12.12 10.03 -2.65
N SER A 2 -13.03 9.55 -3.50
CA SER A 2 -13.34 8.12 -3.57
C SER A 2 -12.19 7.35 -4.21
N ALA A 3 -12.03 6.09 -3.82
CA ALA A 3 -11.10 5.20 -4.49
C ALA A 3 -11.52 5.01 -5.96
N PRO A 4 -10.57 5.01 -6.91
CA PRO A 4 -10.85 4.68 -8.31
C PRO A 4 -11.47 3.30 -8.44
N ASN A 5 -12.42 3.16 -9.36
CA ASN A 5 -13.05 1.89 -9.66
C ASN A 5 -12.17 1.06 -10.60
N VAL A 6 -11.85 -0.18 -10.20
CA VAL A 6 -11.05 -1.11 -10.99
C VAL A 6 -11.97 -1.95 -11.86
N VAL A 7 -11.86 -1.79 -13.18
CA VAL A 7 -12.65 -2.55 -14.15
C VAL A 7 -12.02 -3.91 -14.42
N LYS A 8 -10.68 -3.97 -14.45
CA LYS A 8 -9.96 -5.20 -14.78
C LYS A 8 -8.61 -5.25 -14.09
N VAL A 9 -8.22 -6.43 -13.61
CA VAL A 9 -6.84 -6.71 -13.21
C VAL A 9 -6.10 -7.26 -14.42
N ILE A 10 -5.14 -6.50 -14.94
CA ILE A 10 -4.31 -6.90 -16.09
C ILE A 10 -3.23 -7.86 -15.62
N GLN A 11 -2.56 -7.52 -14.52
CA GLN A 11 -1.53 -8.35 -13.91
C GLN A 11 -1.68 -8.31 -12.38
N LYS A 12 -1.81 -9.49 -11.77
CA LYS A 12 -2.07 -9.61 -10.32
C LYS A 12 -0.85 -9.33 -9.46
N GLU A 13 0.33 -9.70 -9.94
CA GLU A 13 1.59 -9.64 -9.20
C GLU A 13 2.68 -9.13 -10.12
N GLY A 14 3.54 -8.29 -9.58
CA GLY A 14 4.72 -7.79 -10.26
C GLY A 14 5.75 -7.29 -9.27
N ALA A 15 6.78 -6.67 -9.81
CA ALA A 15 7.74 -5.87 -9.08
C ALA A 15 7.80 -4.49 -9.72
N ILE A 16 8.10 -3.49 -8.90
CA ILE A 16 8.39 -2.13 -9.36
C ILE A 16 9.90 -1.90 -9.23
N SER A 17 10.45 -0.92 -9.95
CA SER A 17 11.87 -0.58 -9.78
C SER A 17 12.12 0.03 -8.41
N ASP A 18 13.34 -0.16 -7.89
CA ASP A 18 13.78 0.39 -6.60
C ASP A 18 13.56 1.91 -6.50
N GLU A 19 13.72 2.62 -7.62
CA GLU A 19 13.50 4.08 -7.70
C GLU A 19 12.03 4.45 -7.45
N ILE A 20 11.11 3.68 -8.04
CA ILE A 20 9.67 3.90 -7.88
C ILE A 20 9.26 3.50 -6.45
N ASP A 21 9.76 2.37 -5.95
CA ASP A 21 9.52 1.93 -4.58
C ASP A 21 9.98 2.98 -3.56
N TYR A 22 11.19 3.51 -3.72
CA TYR A 22 11.72 4.57 -2.89
C TYR A 22 10.87 5.85 -2.93
N ALA A 23 10.42 6.26 -4.12
CA ALA A 23 9.57 7.44 -4.29
C ALA A 23 8.21 7.26 -3.59
N ILE A 24 7.61 6.08 -3.69
CA ILE A 24 6.34 5.72 -3.05
C ILE A 24 6.49 5.69 -1.53
N MET A 25 7.53 5.05 -1.03
CA MET A 25 7.80 4.99 0.40
C MET A 25 8.08 6.38 0.98
N SER A 26 8.80 7.22 0.24
CA SER A 26 9.02 8.63 0.60
C SER A 26 7.71 9.43 0.62
N TYR A 27 6.83 9.20 -0.34
CA TYR A 27 5.49 9.82 -0.36
C TYR A 27 4.68 9.41 0.86
N LEU A 28 4.58 8.11 1.17
CA LEU A 28 3.85 7.60 2.33
C LEU A 28 4.40 8.18 3.62
N MET A 29 5.73 8.15 3.80
CA MET A 29 6.39 8.72 4.98
C MET A 29 6.05 10.21 5.15
N LYS A 30 6.07 10.99 4.06
CA LYS A 30 5.79 12.44 4.10
C LYS A 30 4.30 12.78 4.29
N LYS A 31 3.39 11.94 3.78
CA LYS A 31 1.96 12.24 3.70
C LYS A 31 1.09 11.48 4.69
N ARG A 32 1.57 10.37 5.24
CA ARG A 32 0.88 9.49 6.20
C ARG A 32 1.69 9.26 7.47
N GLY A 33 3.01 9.47 7.42
CA GLY A 33 3.91 9.23 8.55
C GLY A 33 4.53 7.84 8.51
N GLY A 34 5.22 7.49 9.58
CA GLY A 34 5.81 6.16 9.75
C GLY A 34 4.75 5.09 10.01
N GLY A 35 5.14 3.83 9.83
CA GLY A 35 4.30 2.66 10.13
C GLY A 35 3.41 2.19 8.98
N PHE A 36 3.66 2.67 7.76
CA PHE A 36 2.98 2.22 6.56
C PHE A 36 3.99 1.78 5.50
N THR A 37 3.67 0.70 4.79
CA THR A 37 4.52 0.18 3.71
C THR A 37 3.66 -0.16 2.50
N ALA A 38 4.04 0.35 1.33
CA ALA A 38 3.39 -0.04 0.09
C ALA A 38 3.86 -1.45 -0.31
N CYS A 39 2.94 -2.30 -0.74
CA CYS A 39 3.29 -3.67 -1.16
C CYS A 39 2.28 -4.23 -2.16
N GLN A 40 2.53 -5.45 -2.65
CA GLN A 40 1.65 -6.17 -3.57
C GLN A 40 1.26 -5.36 -4.81
N PRO A 41 2.25 -4.90 -5.61
CA PRO A 41 1.95 -4.14 -6.81
C PRO A 41 1.21 -5.02 -7.83
N SER A 42 0.16 -4.44 -8.40
CA SER A 42 -0.68 -5.05 -9.43
C SER A 42 -1.00 -4.03 -10.52
N LEU A 43 -1.01 -4.47 -11.78
CA LEU A 43 -1.40 -3.64 -12.90
C LEU A 43 -2.91 -3.77 -13.12
N VAL A 44 -3.61 -2.65 -13.09
CA VAL A 44 -5.07 -2.60 -13.20
C VAL A 44 -5.52 -1.60 -14.26
N GLU A 45 -6.68 -1.86 -14.83
CA GLU A 45 -7.43 -0.93 -15.67
C GLU A 45 -8.54 -0.30 -14.83
N LEU A 46 -8.55 1.03 -14.80
CA LEU A 46 -9.53 1.86 -14.13
C LEU A 46 -10.66 2.24 -15.09
N GLU A 47 -11.78 2.66 -14.51
CA GLU A 47 -12.90 3.21 -15.28
C GLU A 47 -12.45 4.39 -16.14
N GLY A 48 -12.84 4.40 -17.41
CA GLY A 48 -12.32 5.32 -18.42
C GLY A 48 -11.13 4.80 -19.24
N GLY A 49 -10.76 3.52 -19.09
CA GLY A 49 -9.73 2.85 -19.89
C GLY A 49 -8.29 3.18 -19.49
N LYS A 50 -8.12 3.85 -18.35
CA LYS A 50 -6.82 4.30 -17.85
C LYS A 50 -6.13 3.20 -17.06
N GLN A 51 -4.84 2.98 -17.29
CA GLN A 51 -4.06 1.99 -16.55
C GLN A 51 -3.38 2.61 -15.31
N ALA A 52 -3.31 1.85 -14.23
CA ALA A 52 -2.68 2.25 -12.99
C ALA A 52 -1.99 1.08 -12.29
N ILE A 53 -0.96 1.40 -11.52
CA ILE A 53 -0.37 0.48 -10.55
C ILE A 53 -1.18 0.61 -9.26
N LYS A 54 -1.84 -0.48 -8.85
CA LYS A 54 -2.51 -0.60 -7.57
C LYS A 54 -1.56 -1.27 -6.58
N MET A 55 -1.37 -0.65 -5.42
CA MET A 55 -0.63 -1.24 -4.30
C MET A 55 -1.48 -1.27 -3.03
N GLY A 56 -1.23 -2.28 -2.21
CA GLY A 56 -1.71 -2.33 -0.83
C GLY A 56 -0.84 -1.45 0.08
N ILE A 57 -1.45 -0.93 1.14
CA ILE A 57 -0.75 -0.25 2.23
C ILE A 57 -0.83 -1.17 3.45
N ASP A 58 0.28 -1.79 3.82
CA ASP A 58 0.41 -2.61 5.04
C ASP A 58 0.71 -1.72 6.25
N SER A 59 0.07 -1.99 7.38
CA SER A 59 0.39 -1.36 8.66
C SER A 59 1.58 -2.08 9.29
N THR A 60 2.73 -1.42 9.34
CA THR A 60 3.99 -2.01 9.80
C THR A 60 4.54 -1.32 11.03
N PHE A 61 5.28 -2.05 11.87
CA PHE A 61 5.92 -1.48 13.04
C PHE A 61 7.11 -2.34 13.48
N ILE A 62 7.97 -1.79 14.34
CA ILE A 62 9.09 -2.53 14.91
C ILE A 62 8.61 -3.29 16.15
N GLY A 63 8.61 -4.62 16.05
CA GLY A 63 8.26 -5.52 17.14
C GLY A 63 9.44 -5.83 18.07
N LYS A 64 9.25 -6.85 18.92
CA LYS A 64 10.33 -7.38 19.77
C LYS A 64 11.51 -7.83 18.91
N ASN A 65 12.72 -7.72 19.44
CA ASN A 65 13.98 -8.09 18.76
C ASN A 65 14.27 -7.30 17.47
N ASN A 66 13.74 -6.07 17.35
CA ASN A 66 13.98 -5.18 16.20
C ASN A 66 13.53 -5.77 14.84
N GLN A 67 12.52 -6.64 14.88
CA GLN A 67 11.93 -7.26 13.71
C GLN A 67 10.82 -6.36 13.14
N LEU A 68 10.74 -6.27 11.81
CA LEU A 68 9.64 -5.60 11.15
C LEU A 68 8.42 -6.52 11.20
N MET A 69 7.34 -6.03 11.78
CA MET A 69 6.07 -6.71 11.89
C MET A 69 5.03 -5.99 11.02
N GLY A 70 4.02 -6.70 10.55
CA GLY A 70 2.90 -6.16 9.79
C GLY A 70 1.57 -6.71 10.29
N LEU A 71 0.58 -5.85 10.46
CA LEU A 71 -0.77 -6.24 10.88
C LEU A 71 -1.63 -6.68 9.69
N GLY A 72 -1.32 -6.21 8.48
CA GLY A 72 -2.08 -6.48 7.26
C GLY A 72 -2.39 -5.22 6.46
N ILE A 73 -2.98 -5.44 5.29
CA ILE A 73 -3.36 -4.36 4.37
C ILE A 73 -4.51 -3.54 4.98
N VAL A 74 -4.24 -2.27 5.25
CA VAL A 74 -5.19 -1.30 5.86
C VAL A 74 -5.67 -0.25 4.86
N GLY A 75 -5.11 -0.22 3.66
CA GLY A 75 -5.56 0.66 2.60
C GLY A 75 -4.95 0.35 1.25
N LEU A 76 -5.26 1.21 0.29
CA LEU A 76 -4.83 1.11 -1.10
C LEU A 76 -4.23 2.43 -1.57
N MET A 77 -3.35 2.32 -2.56
CA MET A 77 -2.90 3.43 -3.38
C MET A 77 -2.93 3.07 -4.86
N PHE A 78 -3.15 4.09 -5.69
CA PHE A 78 -3.15 3.99 -7.14
C PHE A 78 -2.18 5.01 -7.73
N ILE A 79 -1.31 4.53 -8.60
CA ILE A 79 -0.29 5.33 -9.27
C ILE A 79 -0.57 5.28 -10.75
N ASP A 80 -0.54 6.44 -11.38
CA ASP A 80 -0.68 6.55 -12.82
C ASP A 80 0.49 5.87 -13.54
N LEU A 81 0.23 4.99 -14.49
CA LEU A 81 1.30 4.27 -15.18
C LEU A 81 2.15 5.19 -16.07
N GLU A 82 1.53 6.23 -16.66
CA GLU A 82 2.20 7.12 -17.60
C GLU A 82 2.99 8.24 -16.90
N THR A 83 2.35 8.92 -15.94
CA THR A 83 2.96 10.07 -15.25
C THR A 83 3.64 9.70 -13.93
N LEU A 84 3.49 8.47 -13.45
CA LEU A 84 3.98 7.99 -12.15
C LEU A 84 3.47 8.80 -10.95
N ASN A 85 2.41 9.59 -11.13
CA ASN A 85 1.80 10.37 -10.07
C ASN A 85 0.83 9.50 -9.25
N VAL A 86 0.80 9.74 -7.94
CA VAL A 86 -0.22 9.14 -7.06
C VAL A 86 -1.58 9.75 -7.39
N ILE A 87 -2.46 8.95 -7.98
CA ILE A 87 -3.85 9.33 -8.32
C ILE A 87 -4.72 9.26 -7.06
N TYR A 88 -4.48 8.25 -6.23
CA TYR A 88 -5.22 8.03 -5.00
C TYR A 88 -4.32 7.39 -3.95
N CYS A 89 -4.51 7.80 -2.70
CA CYS A 89 -3.97 7.12 -1.54
C CYS A 89 -5.01 7.22 -0.44
N THR A 90 -5.32 6.09 0.19
CA THR A 90 -6.31 6.00 1.27
C THR A 90 -6.05 7.09 2.33
N PRO A 91 -7.08 7.83 2.77
CA PRO A 91 -6.94 8.88 3.78
C PRO A 91 -6.39 8.31 5.10
N LEU A 92 -5.62 9.13 5.84
CA LEU A 92 -5.01 8.69 7.10
C LEU A 92 -6.04 8.22 8.13
N GLU A 93 -7.13 8.97 8.28
CA GLU A 93 -8.22 8.63 9.21
C GLU A 93 -8.83 7.25 8.92
N GLU A 94 -8.93 6.88 7.63
CA GLU A 94 -9.42 5.58 7.21
C GLU A 94 -8.40 4.47 7.46
N LEU A 95 -7.11 4.74 7.22
CA LEU A 95 -6.02 3.81 7.57
C LEU A 95 -6.03 3.49 9.07
N GLU A 96 -6.10 4.51 9.92
CA GLU A 96 -6.15 4.36 11.39
C GLU A 96 -7.40 3.62 11.85
N ALA A 97 -8.56 3.91 11.25
CA ALA A 97 -9.79 3.19 11.53
C ALA A 97 -9.68 1.70 11.14
N ASN A 98 -9.04 1.39 10.02
CA ASN A 98 -8.83 0.01 9.58
C ASN A 98 -7.81 -0.72 10.45
N ILE A 99 -6.77 -0.05 10.94
CA ILE A 99 -5.84 -0.61 11.94
C ILE A 99 -6.62 -1.05 13.18
N LYS A 100 -7.44 -0.17 13.77
CA LYS A 100 -8.24 -0.49 14.96
C LYS A 100 -9.14 -1.71 14.75
N LYS A 101 -9.80 -1.80 13.59
CA LYS A 101 -10.61 -2.98 13.24
C LYS A 101 -9.79 -4.26 13.18
N LEU A 102 -8.58 -4.22 12.63
CA LEU A 102 -7.69 -5.38 12.59
C LEU A 102 -7.22 -5.78 14.00
N GLU A 103 -6.87 -4.81 14.84
CA GLU A 103 -6.51 -5.06 16.25
C GLU A 103 -7.67 -5.68 17.03
N GLU A 104 -8.89 -5.16 16.87
CA GLU A 104 -10.11 -5.68 17.51
C GLU A 104 -10.52 -7.07 17.00
N SER A 105 -10.17 -7.41 15.76
CA SER A 105 -10.44 -8.73 15.19
C SER A 105 -9.55 -9.85 15.77
N GLY A 106 -8.55 -9.50 16.58
CA GLY A 106 -7.62 -10.45 17.18
C GLY A 106 -6.60 -11.01 16.19
N ILE A 107 -6.41 -10.37 15.03
CA ILE A 107 -5.36 -10.74 14.08
C ILE A 107 -4.00 -10.41 14.70
N GLU A 108 -3.16 -11.44 14.84
CA GLU A 108 -1.81 -11.25 15.32
C GLU A 108 -0.88 -10.69 14.23
N PRO A 109 -0.05 -9.69 14.55
CA PRO A 109 0.96 -9.18 13.64
C PRO A 109 1.93 -10.27 13.17
N GLN A 110 2.25 -10.26 11.88
CA GLN A 110 3.14 -11.23 11.25
C GLN A 110 4.51 -10.62 10.95
N HIS A 111 5.55 -11.45 11.02
CA HIS A 111 6.90 -11.05 10.62
C HIS A 111 6.96 -10.69 9.13
N ARG A 112 7.57 -9.54 8.82
CA ARG A 112 7.82 -9.06 7.46
C ARG A 112 9.32 -9.13 7.17
N PRO A 113 9.80 -10.07 6.33
CA PRO A 113 11.23 -10.20 6.05
C PRO A 113 11.76 -8.92 5.37
N LYS A 114 12.92 -8.45 5.82
CA LYS A 114 13.64 -7.34 5.17
C LYS A 114 14.17 -7.83 3.81
N GLY A 115 13.88 -7.11 2.74
CA GLY A 115 14.52 -7.32 1.42
C GLY A 115 13.84 -8.30 0.45
N LYS A 116 12.54 -8.58 0.59
CA LYS A 116 11.73 -9.20 -0.46
C LYS A 116 10.49 -8.36 -0.74
N TYR A 117 10.68 -7.21 -1.38
CA TYR A 117 9.62 -6.38 -1.97
C TYR A 117 10.10 -5.94 -3.35
#